data_AF-N0E4E2-F1
#
_entry.id   AF-N0E4E2-F1
#
_cell.length_a   1.000
_cell.length_b   1.000
_cell.length_c   1.000
_cell.angle_alpha   90.00
_cell.angle_beta   90.00
_cell.angle_gamma   90.00
#
_symmetry.space_group_name_H-M   'P 1'
#
loop_
_entity.id
_entity.type
_entity.pdbx_description
1 polymer ?
#
loop_
_entity_poly.entity_id
_entity_poly.type
_entity_poly.pdbx_seq_one_letter_code
_entity_poly.pdbx_strand_id
1 'polypeptide(L)' 'MADRATGGGFALSYGPDNHRAAALYRGVGFVETGEQVDGELVARLCR' A
#
# COMPACT_ATOMS: atom_id res chain seq x y z
N MET A 1 -22.76 -1.70 -0.02
CA MET A 1 -21.90 -2.33 -1.05
C MET A 1 -20.48 -1.89 -0.73
N ALA A 2 -19.72 -2.71 0.00
CA ALA A 2 -18.28 -2.50 0.16
C ALA A 2 -17.62 -3.66 -0.57
N ASP A 3 -16.80 -3.27 -1.53
CA ASP A 3 -16.09 -4.08 -2.50
C ASP A 3 -15.38 -5.27 -1.83
N ARG A 4 -15.78 -6.49 -2.21
CA ARG A 4 -14.99 -7.68 -1.89
C ARG A 4 -13.76 -7.63 -2.78
N ALA A 5 -12.61 -7.32 -2.20
CA ALA A 5 -11.30 -7.49 -2.83
C ALA A 5 -11.07 -8.99 -3.16
N THR A 6 -11.65 -9.44 -4.27
CA THR A 6 -11.46 -10.75 -4.86
C THR A 6 -10.19 -10.67 -5.71
N GLY A 7 -9.04 -11.02 -5.11
CA GLY A 7 -7.76 -10.99 -5.82
C GLY A 7 -6.49 -10.95 -4.97
N GLY A 8 -6.44 -11.68 -3.85
CA GLY A 8 -5.21 -12.25 -3.28
C GLY A 8 -4.01 -11.34 -2.98
N GLY A 9 -4.18 -10.23 -2.26
CA GLY A 9 -3.05 -9.46 -1.74
C GLY A 9 -3.47 -8.45 -0.68
N PHE A 10 -2.63 -8.22 0.32
CA PHE A 10 -2.83 -7.13 1.28
C PHE A 10 -2.38 -5.81 0.64
N ALA A 11 -3.16 -4.73 0.84
CA ALA A 11 -2.83 -3.39 0.41
C ALA A 11 -2.96 -2.41 1.57
N LEU A 12 -2.04 -1.44 1.64
CA LEU A 12 -2.00 -0.36 2.64
C LEU A 12 -1.68 0.95 1.92
N SER A 13 -2.25 2.06 2.39
CA SER A 13 -1.90 3.40 1.94
C SER A 13 -1.09 4.17 2.99
N TYR A 14 -0.31 5.15 2.57
CA TYR A 14 0.38 6.10 3.45
C TYR A 14 0.66 7.43 2.75
N GLY A 15 0.70 8.53 3.51
CA GLY A 15 1.05 9.84 2.96
C GLY A 15 2.45 9.88 2.32
N PRO A 16 2.66 10.63 1.23
CA PRO A 16 3.90 10.62 0.43
C PRO A 16 5.14 11.05 1.23
N ASP A 17 4.96 11.93 2.20
CA ASP A 17 6.05 12.42 3.07
C ASP A 17 6.29 11.50 4.29
N ASN A 18 5.51 10.42 4.44
CA ASN A 18 5.66 9.47 5.54
C ASN A 18 6.74 8.43 5.21
N HIS A 19 7.99 8.88 5.15
CA HIS A 19 9.15 8.03 4.86
C HIS A 19 9.34 6.88 5.87
N ARG A 20 8.79 7.02 7.08
CA ARG A 20 8.80 5.95 8.10
C ARG A 20 7.87 4.81 7.72
N ALA A 21 6.65 5.12 7.28
CA ALA A 21 5.72 4.11 6.76
C ALA A 21 6.28 3.43 5.50
N ALA A 22 6.83 4.21 4.58
CA ALA A 22 7.47 3.68 3.37
C ALA A 22 8.58 2.66 3.71
N ALA A 23 9.49 3.01 4.62
CA ALA A 23 10.58 2.14 5.05
C ALA A 23 10.07 0.87 5.75
N LEU A 24 9.06 1.00 6.62
CA LEU A 24 8.44 -0.13 7.32
C LEU A 24 7.78 -1.09 6.33
N TYR A 25 6.94 -0.57 5.44
CA TYR A 25 6.17 -1.38 4.49
C TYR A 25 7.10 -2.10 3.52
N ARG A 26 8.14 -1.42 3.02
CA ARG A 26 9.20 -2.03 2.22
C ARG A 26 9.95 -3.13 2.98
N GLY A 27 10.22 -2.93 4.27
CA GLY A 27 10.84 -3.95 5.13
C GLY A 27 9.96 -5.19 5.36
N VAL A 28 8.64 -5.04 5.29
CA VAL A 28 7.66 -6.14 5.38
C VAL A 28 7.45 -6.86 4.04
N GLY A 29 7.89 -6.26 2.92
CA GLY A 29 7.74 -6.82 1.57
C GLY A 29 6.59 -6.22 0.75
N PHE A 30 6.05 -5.08 1.18
CA PHE A 30 5.15 -4.30 0.35
C PHE A 30 5.93 -3.52 -0.71
N VAL A 31 5.34 -3.37 -1.88
CA VAL A 31 5.86 -2.61 -3.02
C VAL A 31 4.87 -1.52 -3.37
N GLU A 32 5.35 -0.29 -3.50
CA GLU A 32 4.55 0.84 -4.00
C GLU A 32 4.04 0.53 -5.41
N THR A 33 2.74 0.73 -5.63
CA THR A 33 2.12 0.43 -6.94
C THR A 33 2.08 1.63 -7.86
N GLY A 34 2.42 2.82 -7.35
CA GLY A 34 2.21 4.10 -8.04
C GLY A 34 0.74 4.58 -8.01
N GLU A 35 -0.18 3.78 -7.46
CA GLU A 35 -1.56 4.20 -7.23
C GLU A 35 -1.61 5.17 -6.04
N GLN A 36 -2.51 6.16 -6.11
CA GLN A 36 -2.82 7.07 -4.99
C GLN A 36 -4.31 7.04 -4.66
N VAL A 37 -4.62 7.04 -3.37
CA VAL A 37 -5.99 7.09 -2.85
C VAL A 37 -6.03 8.19 -1.78
N ASP A 38 -6.90 9.17 -1.97
CA ASP A 38 -7.05 10.31 -1.05
C ASP A 38 -5.72 11.05 -0.74
N GLY A 39 -4.81 11.09 -1.73
CA GLY A 39 -3.49 11.70 -1.61
C GLY A 39 -2.43 10.83 -0.91
N GLU A 40 -2.76 9.58 -0.60
CA GLU A 40 -1.85 8.59 -0.03
C GLU A 40 -1.35 7.60 -1.10
N LEU A 41 -0.09 7.20 -1.03
CA LEU A 41 0.52 6.19 -1.88
C LEU A 41 0.08 4.79 -1.43
N VAL A 42 -0.33 3.96 -2.39
CA VAL A 42 -0.72 2.57 -2.13
C VAL A 42 0.48 1.65 -2.32
N ALA A 43 0.67 0.75 -1.37
CA ALA A 43 1.61 -0.35 -1.45
C ALA A 43 0.90 -1.70 -1.31
N ARG A 44 1.33 -2.71 -2.08
CA ARG A 44 0.77 -4.06 -2.08
C ARG A 44 1.82 -5.08 -1.64
N LEU A 45 1.41 -6.07 -0.85
CA LEU A 45 2.31 -7.14 -0.41
C LEU A 45 2.64 -8.05 -1.60
N CYS A 46 3.89 -8.04 -2.04
CA CYS A 46 4.39 -8.96 -3.06
C CYS A 46 5.02 -10.16 -2.35
N ARG A 47 4.28 -11.26 -2.24
CA ARG A 47 4.78 -12.56 -1.79
C ARG A 47 4.46 -13.63 -2.82
#